data_AF-A0A2X2JJQ8-F1
#
_entry.id   AF-A0A2X2JJQ8-F1
#
_cell.length_a   1.000
_cell.length_b   1.000
_cell.length_c   1.000
_cell.angle_alpha   90.00
_cell.angle_beta   90.00
_cell.angle_gamma   90.00
#
_symmetry.space_group_name_H-M   'P 1'
#
loop_
_entity.id
_entity.type
_entity.pdbx_description
1 polymer ?
#
loop_
_entity_poly.entity_id
_entity_poly.type
_entity_poly.pdbx_seq_one_letter_code
_entity_poly.pdbx_strand_id
1 'polypeptide(L)'
;MLKTTVHTFNDLDKWLSDNFYFEDGHVLAIKENPLEIIVGYNVKANYKANSERHILPFKIIPSKIYEWTFDIDVTNVGDDNYIEYIEAWEVENGICLEFATPAIFRLVTNSLEIEEQELIKTTFKPWTSEKEIYLTADLSEVPRPLFWKEKLSKYGHDILFRYYSGEERQPEQVPYPDYQGYYIQLADRISSTQEGIFLKHIKVENGKFSLNFENKDDKLKNVWNDLTAILAEFPNAQIKSGNCEFTGTKWKQYLADKLLPTTE
;
A
#
# COMPACT_ATOMS: atom_id res chain seq x y z
N MET A 1 6.79 22.35 24.30
CA MET A 1 6.69 20.89 24.10
C MET A 1 6.31 20.28 25.42
N LEU A 2 5.26 19.46 25.43
CA LEU A 2 4.81 18.74 26.61
C LEU A 2 5.72 17.53 26.83
N LYS A 3 6.10 17.32 28.08
CA LYS A 3 6.96 16.23 28.52
C LYS A 3 6.24 15.45 29.60
N THR A 4 6.09 14.15 29.38
CA THR A 4 5.37 13.26 30.27
C THR A 4 6.30 12.14 30.70
N THR A 5 6.30 11.81 31.99
CA THR A 5 7.02 10.65 32.51
C THR A 5 6.01 9.56 32.85
N VAL A 6 6.26 8.36 32.35
CA VAL A 6 5.39 7.20 32.47
C VAL A 6 6.10 6.15 33.31
N HIS A 7 5.45 5.71 34.38
CA HIS A 7 6.00 4.71 35.32
C HIS A 7 5.14 3.46 35.45
N THR A 8 3.89 3.50 34.98
CA THR A 8 2.92 2.43 35.16
C THR A 8 2.29 2.03 33.82
N PHE A 9 1.80 0.79 33.77
CA PHE A 9 1.05 0.28 32.63
C PHE A 9 -0.14 1.18 32.29
N ASN A 10 -0.94 1.57 33.28
CA ASN A 10 -2.13 2.42 33.07
C ASN A 10 -1.78 3.80 32.49
N ASP A 11 -0.67 4.41 32.92
CA ASP A 11 -0.23 5.70 32.37
C ASP A 11 0.20 5.55 30.90
N LEU A 12 0.89 4.44 30.58
CA LEU A 12 1.33 4.13 29.22
C LEU A 12 0.15 3.85 28.30
N ASP A 13 -0.75 2.95 28.72
CA ASP A 13 -1.95 2.57 27.97
C ASP A 13 -2.84 3.77 27.71
N LYS A 14 -3.02 4.63 28.73
CA LYS A 14 -3.73 5.90 28.56
C LYS A 14 -3.06 6.79 27.51
N TRP A 15 -1.74 6.95 27.56
CA TRP A 15 -1.03 7.77 26.59
C TRP A 15 -1.15 7.21 25.17
N LEU A 16 -1.04 5.88 25.00
CA LEU A 16 -1.24 5.21 23.71
C LEU A 16 -2.67 5.43 23.21
N SER A 17 -3.68 5.23 24.05
CA SER A 17 -5.08 5.46 23.70
C SER A 17 -5.37 6.91 23.31
N ASP A 18 -4.80 7.89 24.01
CA ASP A 18 -4.95 9.33 23.69
C ASP A 18 -4.29 9.66 22.32
N ASN A 19 -3.41 8.79 21.82
CA ASN A 19 -2.72 8.88 20.53
C ASN A 19 -3.12 7.77 19.54
N PHE A 20 -4.31 7.19 19.72
CA PHE A 20 -4.89 6.16 18.83
C PHE A 20 -3.98 4.95 18.60
N TYR A 21 -3.19 4.57 19.60
CA TYR A 21 -2.21 3.47 19.52
C TYR A 21 -1.23 3.60 18.35
N PHE A 22 -1.06 4.81 17.80
CA PHE A 22 -0.24 5.07 16.61
C PHE A 22 -0.64 4.25 15.37
N GLU A 23 -1.89 3.80 15.27
CA GLU A 23 -2.44 3.17 14.05
C GLU A 23 -2.21 4.09 12.84
N ASP A 24 -1.76 3.53 11.72
CA ASP A 24 -1.33 4.26 10.51
C ASP A 24 -0.16 5.26 10.74
N GLY A 25 0.51 5.16 11.90
CA GLY A 25 1.72 5.91 12.24
C GLY A 25 2.99 5.28 11.69
N HIS A 26 4.14 5.81 12.09
CA HIS A 26 5.45 5.35 11.64
C HIS A 26 6.47 5.41 12.76
N VAL A 27 7.41 4.45 12.77
CA VAL A 27 8.67 4.58 13.48
C VAL A 27 9.58 5.44 12.61
N LEU A 28 9.73 6.72 12.97
CA LEU A 28 10.45 7.72 12.18
C LEU A 28 11.97 7.61 12.33
N ALA A 29 12.44 7.28 13.53
CA ALA A 29 13.85 7.05 13.80
C ALA A 29 14.04 6.21 15.06
N ILE A 30 15.11 5.43 15.08
CA ILE A 30 15.65 4.80 16.29
C ILE A 30 17.13 5.17 16.37
N LYS A 31 17.56 5.67 17.53
CA LYS A 31 18.98 5.86 17.84
C LYS A 31 19.35 4.92 18.97
N GLU A 32 20.48 4.25 18.83
CA GLU A 32 21.04 3.42 19.88
C GLU A 32 22.20 4.15 20.55
N ASN A 33 22.24 4.12 21.89
CA ASN A 33 23.28 4.73 22.74
C ASN A 33 23.29 6.28 22.83
N PRO A 34 22.40 6.89 23.65
CA PRO A 34 21.30 6.28 24.40
C PRO A 34 20.13 5.90 23.47
N LEU A 35 19.28 4.96 23.93
CA LEU A 35 18.10 4.55 23.15
C LEU A 35 17.10 5.71 23.06
N GLU A 36 16.78 6.14 21.85
CA GLU A 36 15.71 7.09 21.53
C GLU A 36 14.85 6.48 20.43
N ILE A 37 13.54 6.40 20.65
CA ILE A 37 12.58 5.94 19.65
C ILE A 37 11.70 7.13 19.27
N ILE A 38 11.67 7.50 17.99
CA ILE A 38 10.81 8.56 17.49
C ILE A 38 9.69 7.90 16.69
N VAL A 39 8.47 8.02 17.17
CA VAL A 39 7.26 7.61 16.46
C VAL A 39 6.45 8.82 16.07
N GLY A 40 5.58 8.71 15.09
CA GLY A 40 4.64 9.79 14.77
C GLY A 40 3.52 9.32 13.87
N TYR A 41 2.41 10.05 13.91
CA TYR A 41 1.23 9.76 13.08
C TYR A 41 0.76 11.02 12.35
N ASN A 42 -0.02 10.81 11.29
CA ASN A 42 -0.52 11.89 10.45
C ASN A 42 -1.65 12.64 11.16
N VAL A 43 -1.47 13.96 11.37
CA VAL A 43 -2.53 14.85 11.90
C VAL A 43 -3.20 15.67 10.81
N LYS A 44 -2.59 15.72 9.61
CA LYS A 44 -3.17 16.32 8.40
C LYS A 44 -2.65 15.56 7.18
N ALA A 45 -3.54 14.89 6.46
CA ALA A 45 -3.20 14.08 5.29
C ALA A 45 -4.43 13.88 4.38
N ASN A 46 -4.20 13.79 3.06
CA ASN A 46 -5.17 13.22 2.12
C ASN A 46 -4.61 12.03 1.34
N TYR A 47 -3.41 11.58 1.72
CA TYR A 47 -2.68 10.43 1.18
C TYR A 47 -2.38 10.46 -0.32
N LYS A 48 -2.66 11.56 -1.04
CA LYS A 48 -2.27 11.68 -2.45
C LYS A 48 -0.79 11.98 -2.59
N ALA A 49 -0.16 11.46 -3.63
CA ALA A 49 1.20 11.80 -3.99
C ALA A 49 1.44 13.32 -3.99
N ASN A 50 2.55 13.76 -3.39
CA ASN A 50 2.98 15.16 -3.29
C ASN A 50 2.02 16.09 -2.53
N SER A 51 0.95 15.57 -1.95
CA SER A 51 0.04 16.35 -1.11
C SER A 51 0.69 16.69 0.23
N GLU A 52 0.22 17.81 0.82
CA GLU A 52 0.63 18.23 2.16
C GLU A 52 0.37 17.13 3.20
N ARG A 53 1.40 16.87 4.02
CA ARG A 53 1.39 15.91 5.12
C ARG A 53 1.98 16.54 6.37
N HIS A 54 1.23 16.51 7.48
CA HIS A 54 1.74 16.94 8.79
C HIS A 54 1.80 15.72 9.72
N ILE A 55 2.97 15.49 10.30
CA ILE A 55 3.22 14.39 11.23
C ILE A 55 3.48 15.00 12.61
N LEU A 56 2.76 14.51 13.62
CA LEU A 56 3.03 14.85 15.02
C LEU A 56 3.97 13.78 15.61
N PRO A 57 5.25 14.11 15.88
CA PRO A 57 6.20 13.14 16.38
C PRO A 57 6.27 13.14 17.90
N PHE A 58 6.56 11.97 18.47
CA PHE A 58 6.83 11.77 19.88
C PHE A 58 8.16 11.05 20.02
N LYS A 59 9.04 11.59 20.85
CA LYS A 59 10.30 10.97 21.22
C LYS A 59 10.10 10.22 22.54
N ILE A 60 10.40 8.94 22.53
CA ILE A 60 10.29 8.02 23.65
C ILE A 60 11.70 7.65 24.09
N ILE A 61 12.01 7.91 25.36
CA ILE A 61 13.33 7.71 25.96
C ILE A 61 13.16 6.78 27.17
N PRO A 62 13.56 5.50 27.08
CA PRO A 62 13.56 4.61 28.24
C PRO A 62 14.68 4.94 29.22
N SER A 63 14.44 4.67 30.50
CA SER A 63 15.44 4.83 31.56
C SER A 63 16.28 3.56 31.76
N LYS A 64 15.74 2.55 32.45
CA LYS A 64 16.40 1.27 32.68
C LYS A 64 15.75 0.19 31.81
N ILE A 65 16.44 -0.17 30.74
CA ILE A 65 16.00 -1.18 29.77
C ILE A 65 16.27 -2.58 30.34
N TYR A 66 15.23 -3.41 30.35
CA TYR A 66 15.28 -4.83 30.69
C TYR A 66 15.27 -5.72 29.45
N GLU A 67 14.58 -5.29 28.40
CA GLU A 67 14.48 -6.00 27.13
C GLU A 67 14.39 -4.99 25.97
N TRP A 68 15.11 -5.29 24.89
CA TRP A 68 15.02 -4.58 23.62
C TRP A 68 15.22 -5.60 22.49
N THR A 69 14.18 -5.84 21.70
CA THR A 69 14.19 -6.91 20.67
C THR A 69 14.24 -6.38 19.25
N PHE A 70 14.49 -5.08 19.05
CA PHE A 70 14.56 -4.49 17.72
C PHE A 70 15.76 -5.03 16.95
N ASP A 71 15.52 -5.31 15.67
CA ASP A 71 16.54 -5.76 14.74
C ASP A 71 16.42 -4.90 13.48
N ILE A 72 17.44 -4.09 13.20
CA ILE A 72 17.46 -3.18 12.04
C ILE A 72 17.45 -3.93 10.71
N ASP A 73 17.92 -5.18 10.67
CA ASP A 73 17.97 -5.98 9.45
C ASP A 73 16.58 -6.53 9.06
N VAL A 74 15.64 -6.54 10.02
CA VAL A 74 14.28 -7.09 9.84
C VAL A 74 13.22 -5.99 9.95
N THR A 75 13.45 -5.00 10.80
CA THR A 75 12.52 -3.90 11.06
C THR A 75 12.91 -2.66 10.24
N ASN A 76 12.11 -2.35 9.23
CA ASN A 76 12.30 -1.15 8.42
C ASN A 76 11.78 0.11 9.14
N VAL A 77 12.70 0.95 9.59
CA VAL A 77 12.41 2.29 10.14
C VAL A 77 12.21 3.29 9.00
N GLY A 78 11.21 4.16 9.13
CA GLY A 78 10.92 5.25 8.20
C GLY A 78 9.51 5.20 7.63
N ASP A 79 9.29 6.04 6.61
CA ASP A 79 7.97 6.27 6.01
C ASP A 79 7.44 5.10 5.16
N ASP A 80 8.27 4.11 4.86
CA ASP A 80 7.92 3.04 3.91
C ASP A 80 7.04 1.95 4.55
N ASN A 81 6.92 1.94 5.87
CA ASN A 81 6.08 0.99 6.60
C ASN A 81 5.27 1.73 7.65
N TYR A 82 4.04 1.27 7.86
CA TYR A 82 3.16 1.80 8.89
C TYR A 82 3.24 0.93 10.15
N ILE A 83 2.87 1.55 11.26
CA ILE A 83 2.61 0.90 12.54
C ILE A 83 1.17 0.40 12.48
N GLU A 84 0.97 -0.90 12.67
CA GLU A 84 -0.36 -1.48 12.86
C GLU A 84 -0.91 -1.08 14.23
N TYR A 85 -0.08 -1.20 15.25
CA TYR A 85 -0.35 -0.70 16.60
C TYR A 85 0.93 -0.56 17.43
N ILE A 86 0.86 0.26 18.46
CA ILE A 86 1.73 0.18 19.63
C ILE A 86 0.86 -0.15 20.83
N GLU A 87 1.14 -1.27 21.49
CA GLU A 87 0.39 -1.73 22.65
C GLU A 87 1.26 -1.77 23.91
N ALA A 88 0.62 -1.48 25.05
CA ALA A 88 1.21 -1.66 26.36
C ALA A 88 0.97 -3.08 26.86
N TRP A 89 1.95 -3.66 27.57
CA TRP A 89 1.75 -4.92 28.29
C TRP A 89 2.19 -4.80 29.75
N GLU A 90 1.41 -5.43 30.65
CA GLU A 90 1.82 -5.63 32.04
C GLU A 90 2.93 -6.69 32.10
N VAL A 91 4.02 -6.36 32.80
CA VAL A 91 5.16 -7.26 33.01
C VAL A 91 5.66 -7.15 34.45
N GLU A 92 6.23 -8.24 34.97
CA GLU A 92 6.57 -8.36 36.40
C GLU A 92 7.52 -7.25 36.90
N ASN A 93 8.41 -6.74 36.04
CA ASN A 93 9.47 -5.81 36.42
C ASN A 93 9.46 -4.49 35.63
N GLY A 94 8.30 -3.97 35.22
CA GLY A 94 8.24 -2.66 34.55
C GLY A 94 7.02 -2.48 33.67
N ILE A 95 7.22 -1.76 32.56
CA ILE A 95 6.24 -1.55 31.51
C ILE A 95 6.82 -2.00 30.18
N CYS A 96 5.99 -2.57 29.32
CA CYS A 96 6.35 -3.04 28.00
C CYS A 96 5.64 -2.22 26.92
N LEU A 97 6.37 -1.83 25.87
CA LEU A 97 5.81 -1.39 24.59
C LEU A 97 6.09 -2.46 23.55
N GLU A 98 5.04 -2.93 22.89
CA GLU A 98 5.13 -3.74 21.68
C GLU A 98 4.78 -2.89 20.47
N PHE A 99 5.65 -2.92 19.46
CA PHE A 99 5.46 -2.22 18.20
C PHE A 99 5.16 -3.25 17.12
N ALA A 100 3.94 -3.24 16.61
CA ALA A 100 3.56 -4.04 15.45
C ALA A 100 3.85 -3.25 14.18
N THR A 101 4.96 -3.61 13.54
CA THR A 101 5.33 -3.20 12.18
C THR A 101 5.45 -4.49 11.34
N PRO A 102 5.94 -4.48 10.09
CA PRO A 102 6.20 -5.72 9.36
C PRO A 102 7.03 -6.75 10.14
N ALA A 103 7.84 -6.28 11.10
CA ALA A 103 8.41 -7.10 12.17
C ALA A 103 8.00 -6.55 13.55
N ILE A 104 7.55 -7.44 14.44
CA ILE A 104 7.18 -7.08 15.80
C ILE A 104 8.45 -6.94 16.65
N PHE A 105 8.54 -5.85 17.42
CA PHE A 105 9.61 -5.67 18.40
C PHE A 105 9.09 -5.07 19.71
N ARG A 106 9.85 -5.28 20.79
CA ARG A 106 9.44 -4.95 22.16
C ARG A 106 10.52 -4.18 22.91
N LEU A 107 10.06 -3.29 23.78
CA LEU A 107 10.86 -2.58 24.76
C LEU A 107 10.27 -2.81 26.15
N VAL A 108 11.03 -3.42 27.04
CA VAL A 108 10.67 -3.52 28.47
C VAL A 108 11.58 -2.61 29.26
N THR A 109 10.99 -1.70 30.05
CA THR A 109 11.72 -0.69 30.84
C THR A 109 11.02 -0.39 32.17
N ASN A 110 11.71 0.23 33.11
CA ASN A 110 11.09 0.68 34.37
C ASN A 110 10.26 1.97 34.23
N SER A 111 10.62 2.82 33.28
CA SER A 111 9.95 4.08 33.01
C SER A 111 10.31 4.60 31.63
N LEU A 112 9.46 5.50 31.13
CA LEU A 112 9.65 6.20 29.86
C LEU A 112 9.51 7.69 30.09
N GLU A 113 10.34 8.44 29.40
CA GLU A 113 10.16 9.85 29.19
C GLU A 113 9.65 10.04 27.77
N ILE A 114 8.52 10.72 27.63
CA ILE A 114 7.87 10.97 26.34
C ILE A 114 7.80 12.46 26.10
N GLU A 115 8.31 12.89 24.95
CA GLU A 115 8.36 14.29 24.54
C GLU A 115 7.67 14.46 23.19
N GLU A 116 6.59 15.24 23.17
CA GLU A 116 6.03 15.73 21.90
C GLU A 116 7.06 16.63 21.20
N GLN A 117 7.32 16.37 19.92
CA GLN A 117 8.28 17.11 19.11
C GLN A 117 7.60 18.15 18.23
N GLU A 118 8.39 19.01 17.58
CA GLU A 118 7.87 19.94 16.58
C GLU A 118 7.19 19.20 15.42
N LEU A 119 6.05 19.74 14.99
CA LEU A 119 5.28 19.22 13.88
C LEU A 119 6.13 19.17 12.60
N ILE A 120 6.26 17.99 12.00
CA ILE A 120 6.97 17.82 10.73
C ILE A 120 6.00 18.15 9.61
N LYS A 121 6.31 19.18 8.82
CA LYS A 121 5.59 19.54 7.59
C LYS A 121 6.34 18.98 6.39
N THR A 122 5.72 18.07 5.67
CA THR A 122 6.30 17.38 4.52
C THR A 122 5.22 17.09 3.47
N THR A 123 5.53 16.26 2.50
CA THR A 123 4.60 15.76 1.50
C THR A 123 4.62 14.23 1.44
N PHE A 124 3.51 13.61 1.02
CA PHE A 124 3.52 12.18 0.73
C PHE A 124 4.43 11.87 -0.47
N LYS A 125 5.40 10.99 -0.26
CA LYS A 125 6.24 10.50 -1.37
C LYS A 125 5.34 9.78 -2.38
N PRO A 126 5.50 10.04 -3.69
CA PRO A 126 4.79 9.30 -4.71
C PRO A 126 5.23 7.82 -4.67
N TRP A 127 4.29 6.91 -4.91
CA TRP A 127 4.54 5.50 -5.18
C TRP A 127 3.42 4.92 -6.05
N THR A 128 3.73 3.86 -6.79
CA THR A 128 2.74 3.12 -7.60
C THR A 128 2.65 1.69 -7.12
N SER A 129 1.47 1.09 -7.27
CA SER A 129 1.28 -0.32 -6.96
C SER A 129 1.68 -1.18 -8.15
N GLU A 130 2.53 -2.19 -7.90
CA GLU A 130 2.80 -3.24 -8.89
C GLU A 130 1.67 -4.28 -8.98
N LYS A 131 0.66 -4.19 -8.08
CA LYS A 131 -0.38 -5.20 -7.90
C LYS A 131 -1.80 -4.72 -8.11
N GLU A 132 -2.08 -3.43 -8.11
CA GLU A 132 -3.43 -2.91 -8.30
C GLU A 132 -3.42 -1.63 -9.14
N ILE A 133 -4.43 -1.50 -10.00
CA ILE A 133 -4.64 -0.31 -10.79
C ILE A 133 -6.14 -0.05 -10.95
N TYR A 134 -6.52 1.21 -10.82
CA TYR A 134 -7.86 1.67 -11.11
C TYR A 134 -7.81 2.62 -12.31
N LEU A 135 -8.72 2.43 -13.26
CA LEU A 135 -8.81 3.26 -14.46
C LEU A 135 -10.22 3.85 -14.57
N THR A 136 -10.31 5.10 -15.01
CA THR A 136 -11.50 5.64 -15.68
C THR A 136 -11.16 6.15 -17.07
N ALA A 137 -12.12 6.07 -17.99
CA ALA A 137 -11.97 6.55 -19.37
C ALA A 137 -13.32 6.89 -20.01
N ASP A 138 -13.27 7.57 -21.15
CA ASP A 138 -14.46 7.92 -21.94
C ASP A 138 -14.76 6.80 -22.94
N LEU A 139 -15.49 5.78 -22.48
CA LEU A 139 -16.01 4.70 -23.31
C LEU A 139 -17.50 4.49 -23.03
N SER A 140 -18.27 4.33 -24.10
CA SER A 140 -19.70 4.05 -24.03
C SER A 140 -20.04 2.57 -23.81
N GLU A 141 -19.06 1.68 -23.96
CA GLU A 141 -19.23 0.23 -23.82
C GLU A 141 -18.05 -0.39 -23.09
N VAL A 142 -18.33 -1.48 -22.38
CA VAL A 142 -17.31 -2.30 -21.73
C VAL A 142 -16.50 -3.03 -22.82
N PRO A 143 -15.16 -3.07 -22.76
CA PRO A 143 -14.38 -3.90 -23.68
C PRO A 143 -14.85 -5.36 -23.62
N ARG A 144 -15.05 -6.02 -24.76
CA ARG A 144 -15.38 -7.45 -24.77
C ARG A 144 -14.17 -8.29 -24.30
N PRO A 145 -14.35 -9.48 -23.72
CA PRO A 145 -13.23 -10.36 -23.37
C PRO A 145 -12.23 -10.59 -24.52
N LEU A 146 -12.73 -10.70 -25.76
CA LEU A 146 -11.91 -10.86 -26.96
C LEU A 146 -10.95 -9.68 -27.21
N PHE A 147 -11.35 -8.45 -26.83
CA PHE A 147 -10.50 -7.27 -26.94
C PHE A 147 -9.18 -7.44 -26.20
N TRP A 148 -9.22 -8.00 -24.98
CA TRP A 148 -8.01 -8.23 -24.18
C TRP A 148 -7.09 -9.25 -24.86
N LYS A 149 -7.66 -10.35 -25.38
CA LYS A 149 -6.89 -11.38 -26.10
C LYS A 149 -6.24 -10.81 -27.35
N GLU A 150 -6.97 -10.04 -28.16
CA GLU A 150 -6.45 -9.40 -29.36
C GLU A 150 -5.38 -8.35 -29.08
N LYS A 151 -5.51 -7.59 -27.98
CA LYS A 151 -4.53 -6.57 -27.62
C LYS A 151 -3.27 -7.17 -27.03
N LEU A 152 -3.39 -8.13 -26.12
CA LEU A 152 -2.26 -8.75 -25.45
C LEU A 152 -1.49 -9.72 -26.36
N SER A 153 -2.17 -10.39 -27.31
CA SER A 153 -1.49 -11.22 -28.32
C SER A 153 -0.54 -10.44 -29.22
N LYS A 154 -0.78 -9.13 -29.45
CA LYS A 154 0.17 -8.26 -30.17
C LYS A 154 1.49 -8.05 -29.43
N TYR A 155 1.50 -8.27 -28.12
CA TYR A 155 2.69 -8.27 -27.27
C TYR A 155 3.26 -9.70 -27.06
N GLY A 156 2.70 -10.70 -27.75
CA GLY A 156 3.12 -12.09 -27.64
C GLY A 156 2.50 -12.87 -26.48
N HIS A 157 1.51 -12.30 -25.79
CA HIS A 157 0.85 -12.97 -24.68
C HIS A 157 -0.38 -13.73 -25.16
N ASP A 158 -0.36 -15.06 -25.06
CA ASP A 158 -1.54 -15.89 -25.26
C ASP A 158 -2.31 -16.04 -23.95
N ILE A 159 -3.50 -15.47 -23.91
CA ILE A 159 -4.31 -15.40 -22.69
C ILE A 159 -5.61 -16.19 -22.79
N LEU A 160 -6.03 -16.70 -21.64
CA LEU A 160 -7.32 -17.30 -21.37
C LEU A 160 -7.97 -16.60 -20.17
N PHE A 161 -9.24 -16.91 -19.94
CA PHE A 161 -9.98 -16.44 -18.78
C PHE A 161 -10.26 -17.60 -17.84
N ARG A 162 -10.31 -17.33 -16.53
CA ARG A 162 -10.77 -18.30 -15.53
C ARG A 162 -11.61 -17.59 -14.49
N TYR A 163 -12.80 -18.08 -14.21
CA TYR A 163 -13.56 -17.61 -13.05
C TYR A 163 -12.90 -18.14 -11.78
N TYR A 164 -12.92 -17.40 -10.67
CA TYR A 164 -12.31 -17.81 -9.41
C TYR A 164 -12.56 -19.30 -9.07
N SER A 165 -11.47 -20.08 -8.98
CA SER A 165 -11.48 -21.55 -8.74
C SER A 165 -12.28 -22.39 -9.74
N GLY A 166 -12.59 -21.85 -10.92
CA GLY A 166 -13.32 -22.51 -12.00
C GLY A 166 -12.43 -23.03 -13.12
N GLU A 167 -13.06 -23.56 -14.17
CA GLU A 167 -12.36 -24.01 -15.37
C GLU A 167 -11.92 -22.83 -16.25
N GLU A 168 -10.90 -23.07 -17.07
CA GLU A 168 -10.48 -22.12 -18.10
C GLU A 168 -11.57 -21.92 -19.16
N ARG A 169 -11.62 -20.72 -19.72
CA ARG A 169 -12.60 -20.30 -20.71
C ARG A 169 -11.92 -19.50 -21.81
N GLN A 170 -12.36 -19.77 -23.04
CA GLN A 170 -12.09 -18.90 -24.17
C GLN A 170 -12.87 -17.59 -24.03
N PRO A 171 -12.42 -16.48 -24.64
CA PRO A 171 -13.09 -15.18 -24.51
C PRO A 171 -14.57 -15.19 -24.87
N GLU A 172 -14.99 -16.02 -25.82
CA GLU A 172 -16.38 -16.13 -26.28
C GLU A 172 -17.29 -16.81 -25.26
N GLN A 173 -16.73 -17.50 -24.28
CA GLN A 173 -17.44 -18.23 -23.21
C GLN A 173 -17.55 -17.41 -21.92
N VAL A 174 -16.93 -16.22 -21.89
CA VAL A 174 -16.95 -15.31 -20.74
C VAL A 174 -18.20 -14.43 -20.82
N PRO A 175 -18.92 -14.24 -19.70
CA PRO A 175 -20.11 -13.37 -19.66
C PRO A 175 -19.82 -11.94 -20.14
N TYR A 176 -20.83 -11.27 -20.69
CA TYR A 176 -20.72 -9.89 -21.16
C TYR A 176 -22.06 -9.17 -20.95
N PRO A 177 -22.09 -7.88 -20.53
CA PRO A 177 -20.93 -6.99 -20.36
C PRO A 177 -20.17 -7.17 -19.05
N ASP A 178 -20.73 -7.88 -18.07
CA ASP A 178 -20.12 -8.05 -16.77
C ASP A 178 -19.36 -9.38 -16.67
N TYR A 179 -18.05 -9.29 -16.56
CA TYR A 179 -17.15 -10.42 -16.29
C TYR A 179 -16.23 -10.14 -15.11
N GLN A 180 -16.76 -9.42 -14.10
CA GLN A 180 -16.15 -9.36 -12.77
C GLN A 180 -15.95 -10.75 -12.18
N GLY A 181 -14.90 -10.91 -11.39
CA GLY A 181 -14.56 -12.19 -10.78
C GLY A 181 -13.74 -13.13 -11.69
N TYR A 182 -13.45 -12.73 -12.92
CA TYR A 182 -12.57 -13.48 -13.81
C TYR A 182 -11.12 -13.01 -13.70
N TYR A 183 -10.21 -13.96 -13.85
CA TYR A 183 -8.80 -13.73 -14.08
C TYR A 183 -8.50 -13.74 -15.57
N ILE A 184 -7.62 -12.83 -16.00
CA ILE A 184 -6.81 -12.98 -17.21
C ILE A 184 -5.56 -13.78 -16.83
N GLN A 185 -5.33 -14.91 -17.49
CA GLN A 185 -4.18 -15.78 -17.25
C GLN A 185 -3.46 -16.11 -18.56
N LEU A 186 -2.16 -16.39 -18.49
CA LEU A 186 -1.44 -16.97 -19.61
C LEU A 186 -1.83 -18.44 -19.78
N ALA A 187 -2.00 -18.88 -21.03
CA ALA A 187 -2.41 -20.24 -21.35
C ALA A 187 -1.42 -21.30 -20.83
N ASP A 188 -0.12 -21.01 -20.87
CA ASP A 188 0.94 -21.90 -20.37
C ASP A 188 1.04 -21.97 -18.84
N ARG A 189 0.39 -21.04 -18.12
CA ARG A 189 0.37 -20.99 -16.64
C ARG A 189 -0.87 -21.61 -16.02
N ILE A 190 -1.90 -21.90 -16.82
CA ILE A 190 -3.24 -22.29 -16.38
C ILE A 190 -3.28 -23.57 -15.52
N SER A 191 -2.29 -24.45 -15.71
CA SER A 191 -2.09 -25.70 -14.96
C SER A 191 -1.25 -25.52 -13.69
N SER A 192 -0.47 -24.43 -13.61
CA SER A 192 0.47 -24.15 -12.51
C SER A 192 -0.10 -23.24 -11.43
N THR A 193 -1.13 -22.46 -11.76
CA THR A 193 -1.77 -21.52 -10.83
C THR A 193 -3.26 -21.36 -11.11
N GLN A 194 -4.02 -21.07 -10.06
CA GLN A 194 -5.44 -20.69 -10.14
C GLN A 194 -5.64 -19.18 -10.26
N GLU A 195 -4.56 -18.40 -10.17
CA GLU A 195 -4.58 -16.94 -10.11
C GLU A 195 -3.92 -16.31 -11.33
N GLY A 196 -4.25 -15.04 -11.57
CA GLY A 196 -3.67 -14.22 -12.63
C GLY A 196 -3.97 -12.75 -12.39
N ILE A 197 -4.26 -12.00 -13.45
CA ILE A 197 -4.73 -10.63 -13.33
C ILE A 197 -6.23 -10.64 -13.10
N PHE A 198 -6.65 -10.41 -11.86
CA PHE A 198 -8.03 -10.43 -11.41
C PHE A 198 -8.77 -9.16 -11.83
N LEU A 199 -9.92 -9.33 -12.48
CA LEU A 199 -10.83 -8.24 -12.79
C LEU A 199 -11.83 -8.07 -11.65
N LYS A 200 -11.52 -7.11 -10.77
CA LYS A 200 -12.27 -6.85 -9.54
C LYS A 200 -13.51 -6.01 -9.77
N HIS A 201 -13.44 -5.07 -10.73
CA HIS A 201 -14.55 -4.18 -11.05
C HIS A 201 -14.52 -3.83 -12.53
N ILE A 202 -15.66 -3.84 -13.22
CA ILE A 202 -15.81 -3.28 -14.56
C ILE A 202 -17.22 -2.73 -14.75
N LYS A 203 -17.32 -1.49 -15.22
CA LYS A 203 -18.62 -0.85 -15.43
C LYS A 203 -18.52 0.28 -16.44
N VAL A 204 -19.57 0.44 -17.25
CA VAL A 204 -19.85 1.70 -17.93
C VAL A 204 -21.10 2.33 -17.33
N GLU A 205 -21.02 3.61 -17.02
CA GLU A 205 -22.14 4.41 -16.52
C GLU A 205 -22.04 5.83 -17.07
N ASN A 206 -23.12 6.35 -17.65
CA ASN A 206 -23.16 7.71 -18.22
C ASN A 206 -22.02 8.02 -19.20
N GLY A 207 -21.62 7.04 -20.03
CA GLY A 207 -20.51 7.19 -20.99
C GLY A 207 -19.12 7.21 -20.36
N LYS A 208 -19.01 6.89 -19.06
CA LYS A 208 -17.74 6.74 -18.34
C LYS A 208 -17.51 5.27 -18.03
N PHE A 209 -16.37 4.78 -18.47
CA PHE A 209 -15.87 3.45 -18.14
C PHE A 209 -15.03 3.51 -16.87
N SER A 210 -15.17 2.49 -16.02
CA SER A 210 -14.35 2.27 -14.84
C SER A 210 -13.94 0.81 -14.74
N LEU A 211 -12.70 0.58 -14.30
CA LEU A 211 -12.08 -0.73 -14.25
C LEU A 211 -11.12 -0.80 -13.05
N ASN A 212 -11.14 -1.91 -12.32
CA ASN A 212 -10.11 -2.25 -11.33
C ASN A 212 -9.53 -3.62 -11.66
N PHE A 213 -8.21 -3.68 -11.83
CA PHE A 213 -7.46 -4.92 -11.92
C PHE A 213 -6.53 -5.10 -10.73
N GLU A 214 -6.37 -6.36 -10.31
CA GLU A 214 -5.35 -6.77 -9.35
C GLU A 214 -4.46 -7.87 -9.93
N ASN A 215 -3.13 -7.68 -9.95
CA ASN A 215 -2.21 -8.75 -10.28
C ASN A 215 -2.00 -9.68 -9.07
N LYS A 216 -2.57 -10.89 -9.15
CA LYS A 216 -2.41 -11.94 -8.13
C LYS A 216 -1.28 -12.92 -8.46
N ASP A 217 -0.63 -12.78 -9.61
CA ASP A 217 0.48 -13.64 -10.01
C ASP A 217 1.72 -12.80 -10.35
N ASP A 218 2.70 -12.80 -9.44
CA ASP A 218 3.94 -12.03 -9.59
C ASP A 218 4.74 -12.42 -10.86
N LYS A 219 4.48 -13.59 -11.46
CA LYS A 219 5.09 -13.98 -12.75
C LYS A 219 4.48 -13.26 -13.96
N LEU A 220 3.34 -12.58 -13.80
CA LEU A 220 2.67 -11.83 -14.86
C LEU A 220 3.16 -10.37 -14.98
N LYS A 221 4.29 -10.00 -14.38
CA LYS A 221 4.81 -8.61 -14.42
C LYS A 221 4.89 -7.99 -15.81
N ASN A 222 5.30 -8.75 -16.83
CA ASN A 222 5.35 -8.26 -18.22
C ASN A 222 3.94 -8.08 -18.80
N VAL A 223 3.06 -9.06 -18.59
CA VAL A 223 1.65 -8.99 -19.01
C VAL A 223 0.95 -7.80 -18.34
N TRP A 224 1.25 -7.54 -17.06
CA TRP A 224 0.75 -6.39 -16.31
C TRP A 224 1.20 -5.06 -16.92
N ASN A 225 2.48 -4.91 -17.26
CA ASN A 225 2.98 -3.71 -17.90
C ASN A 225 2.28 -3.46 -19.25
N ASP A 226 2.15 -4.49 -20.09
CA ASP A 226 1.51 -4.36 -21.41
C ASP A 226 -0.01 -4.12 -21.29
N LEU A 227 -0.67 -4.79 -20.35
CA LEU A 227 -2.09 -4.55 -20.05
C LEU A 227 -2.32 -3.10 -19.65
N THR A 228 -1.54 -2.57 -18.71
CA THR A 228 -1.70 -1.18 -18.26
C THR A 228 -1.28 -0.16 -19.34
N ALA A 229 -0.37 -0.52 -20.24
CA ALA A 229 -0.07 0.27 -21.43
C ALA A 229 -1.27 0.34 -22.40
N ILE A 230 -2.01 -0.76 -22.57
CA ILE A 230 -3.26 -0.79 -23.35
C ILE A 230 -4.33 0.11 -22.70
N LEU A 231 -4.48 0.05 -21.38
CA LEU A 231 -5.43 0.91 -20.65
C LEU A 231 -5.14 2.40 -20.85
N ALA A 232 -3.86 2.76 -20.88
CA ALA A 232 -3.42 4.12 -21.12
C ALA A 232 -3.72 4.66 -22.53
N GLU A 233 -4.14 3.80 -23.46
CA GLU A 233 -4.60 4.22 -24.80
C GLU A 233 -6.06 4.66 -24.83
N PHE A 234 -6.82 4.43 -23.75
CA PHE A 234 -8.23 4.78 -23.76
C PHE A 234 -8.43 6.30 -23.78
N PRO A 235 -9.50 6.78 -24.45
CA PRO A 235 -9.80 8.20 -24.51
C PRO A 235 -9.94 8.79 -23.10
N ASN A 236 -9.23 9.88 -22.83
CA ASN A 236 -9.22 10.58 -21.55
C ASN A 236 -8.93 9.66 -20.33
N ALA A 237 -8.13 8.60 -20.53
CA ALA A 237 -7.74 7.68 -19.47
C ALA A 237 -7.14 8.41 -18.25
N GLN A 238 -7.74 8.17 -17.08
CA GLN A 238 -7.21 8.52 -15.76
C GLN A 238 -6.88 7.23 -15.02
N ILE A 239 -5.62 7.05 -14.69
CA ILE A 239 -5.06 5.86 -14.07
C ILE A 239 -4.65 6.20 -12.65
N LYS A 240 -5.14 5.44 -11.69
CA LYS A 240 -4.74 5.50 -10.28
C LYS A 240 -3.97 4.23 -9.93
N SER A 241 -2.78 4.40 -9.37
CA SER A 241 -1.93 3.31 -8.90
C SER A 241 -1.16 3.77 -7.67
N GLY A 242 -1.26 3.01 -6.58
CA GLY A 242 -0.78 3.45 -5.28
C GLY A 242 -1.43 4.78 -4.88
N ASN A 243 -0.62 5.76 -4.50
CA ASN A 243 -1.10 7.11 -4.20
C ASN A 243 -1.00 8.11 -5.39
N CYS A 244 -0.61 7.63 -6.57
CA CYS A 244 -0.41 8.46 -7.75
C CYS A 244 -1.63 8.42 -8.68
N GLU A 245 -1.85 9.52 -9.41
CA GLU A 245 -2.84 9.65 -10.46
C GLU A 245 -2.15 10.13 -11.75
N PHE A 246 -2.47 9.48 -12.87
CA PHE A 246 -1.83 9.68 -14.16
C PHE A 246 -2.88 9.85 -15.25
N THR A 247 -2.60 10.71 -16.23
CA THR A 247 -3.25 10.58 -17.54
C THR A 247 -2.67 9.38 -18.29
N GLY A 248 -3.36 8.89 -19.31
CA GLY A 248 -2.82 7.84 -20.19
C GLY A 248 -1.41 8.14 -20.72
N THR A 249 -1.16 9.37 -21.17
CA THR A 249 0.17 9.80 -21.63
C THR A 249 1.22 9.74 -20.53
N LYS A 250 0.91 10.28 -19.33
CA LYS A 250 1.84 10.25 -18.18
C LYS A 250 2.12 8.81 -17.72
N TRP A 251 1.13 7.92 -17.78
CA TRP A 251 1.34 6.50 -17.45
C TRP A 251 2.26 5.80 -18.45
N LYS A 252 2.07 6.03 -19.77
CA LYS A 252 2.97 5.46 -20.79
C LYS A 252 4.41 5.94 -20.61
N GLN A 253 4.60 7.21 -20.27
CA GLN A 253 5.91 7.74 -19.95
C GLN A 253 6.50 7.05 -18.71
N TYR A 254 5.73 6.95 -17.62
CA TYR A 254 6.13 6.23 -16.42
C TYR A 254 6.54 4.77 -16.71
N LEU A 255 5.81 4.06 -17.58
CA LEU A 255 6.17 2.70 -17.94
C LEU A 255 7.55 2.60 -18.61
N ALA A 256 7.97 3.64 -19.35
CA ALA A 256 9.24 3.69 -20.07
C ALA A 256 10.42 4.17 -19.22
N ASP A 257 10.24 5.22 -18.42
CA ASP A 257 11.32 5.85 -17.64
C ASP A 257 11.35 5.43 -16.16
N LYS A 258 10.26 4.84 -15.66
CA LYS A 258 10.04 4.51 -14.24
C LYS A 258 10.15 5.72 -13.30
N LEU A 259 9.92 6.92 -13.82
CA LEU A 259 9.96 8.17 -13.06
C LEU A 259 8.58 8.51 -12.51
N LEU A 260 8.51 8.67 -11.20
CA LEU A 260 7.28 9.04 -10.51
C LEU A 260 6.99 10.55 -10.65
N PRO A 261 5.72 10.96 -10.53
CA PRO A 261 5.37 12.38 -10.60
C PRO A 261 6.07 13.15 -9.49
N THR A 262 6.87 14.15 -9.85
CA THR A 262 7.39 15.14 -8.90
C THR A 262 6.40 16.30 -8.74
N THR A 263 6.54 17.08 -7.67
CA THR A 263 5.88 18.40 -7.57
C THR A 263 6.28 19.25 -8.77
N GLU A 264 5.30 19.68 -9.57
CA GLU A 264 5.44 20.79 -10.54
C GLU A 264 5.55 22.13 -9.79
#